data_AF-H7GEJ1-F1
#
_entry.id   AF-H7GEJ1-F1
#
_cell.length_a   1.000
_cell.length_b   1.000
_cell.length_c   1.000
_cell.angle_alpha   90.00
_cell.angle_beta   90.00
_cell.angle_gamma   90.00
#
_symmetry.space_group_name_H-M   'P 1'
#
loop_
_entity.id
_entity.type
_entity.pdbx_description
1 polymer ?
#
loop_
_entity_poly.entity_id
_entity_poly.type
_entity_poly.pdbx_seq_one_letter_code
_entity_poly.pdbx_strand_id
1 'polypeptide(L)'
;MLSLAVDALYPLPLDLAQNLKVDAGLGLGLALVSAGGSSATDFSIRGLLGLEVPLQGALAVRVEPTLSYSFNAQQLSLGVAFGPRVYLK
;
A
#
# COMPACT_ATOMS: atom_id res chain seq x y z
N MET A 1 17.67 -1.07 0.11
CA MET A 1 16.59 -1.84 -0.52
C MET A 1 15.70 -0.85 -1.24
N LEU A 2 15.51 -1.01 -2.54
CA LEU A 2 14.58 -0.19 -3.32
C LEU A 2 13.36 -1.05 -3.61
N SER A 3 12.16 -0.55 -3.33
CA SER A 3 10.92 -1.23 -3.68
C SER A 3 10.03 -0.32 -4.51
N LEU A 4 9.31 -0.96 -5.43
CA LEU A 4 8.23 -0.37 -6.20
C LEU A 4 7.01 -1.25 -6.02
N ALA A 5 5.85 -0.65 -5.92
CA ALA A 5 4.60 -1.40 -5.94
C ALA A 5 3.54 -0.66 -6.75
N VAL A 6 2.63 -1.45 -7.32
CA VAL A 6 1.47 -0.97 -8.05
C VAL A 6 0.25 -1.65 -7.44
N ASP A 7 -0.67 -0.83 -6.95
CA ASP A 7 -1.84 -1.28 -6.24
C ASP A 7 -3.11 -0.83 -6.99
N ALA A 8 -4.06 -1.75 -7.14
CA ALA A 8 -5.41 -1.46 -7.58
C ALA A 8 -6.29 -1.33 -6.32
N LEU A 9 -6.90 -0.16 -6.14
CA LEU A 9 -7.75 0.14 -4.99
C LEU A 9 -9.21 0.23 -5.44
N TYR A 10 -10.10 -0.37 -4.67
CA TYR A 10 -11.54 -0.33 -4.87
C TYR A 10 -12.21 0.41 -3.70
N PRO A 11 -12.88 1.54 -3.93
CA PRO A 11 -13.59 2.27 -2.89
C PRO A 11 -14.76 1.44 -2.37
N LEU A 12 -14.78 1.20 -1.06
CA LEU A 12 -15.85 0.47 -0.42
C LEU A 12 -17.05 1.41 -0.17
N PRO A 13 -18.28 1.03 -0.54
CA PRO A 13 -19.47 1.84 -0.34
C PRO A 13 -19.94 1.75 1.13
N LEU A 14 -19.11 2.26 2.04
CA LEU A 14 -19.42 2.29 3.47
C LEU A 14 -19.99 3.66 3.82
N ASP A 15 -21.19 3.68 4.40
CA ASP A 15 -21.78 4.88 4.97
C ASP A 15 -21.14 5.15 6.33
N LEU A 16 -19.98 5.79 6.30
CA LEU A 16 -19.21 6.13 7.48
C LEU A 16 -19.48 7.57 7.87
N ALA A 17 -19.77 7.77 9.16
CA ALA A 17 -19.89 9.10 9.74
C ALA A 17 -18.62 9.91 9.42
N GLN A 18 -18.79 11.20 9.11
CA GLN A 18 -17.69 12.18 8.92
C GLN A 18 -16.88 12.09 7.60
N ASN A 19 -17.51 11.67 6.48
CA ASN A 19 -16.88 11.73 5.14
C ASN A 19 -15.57 10.91 5.04
N LEU A 20 -15.43 9.90 5.89
CA LEU A 20 -14.33 8.94 5.86
C LEU A 20 -14.43 8.10 4.58
N LYS A 21 -13.29 7.90 3.92
CA LYS A 21 -13.20 7.02 2.76
C LYS A 21 -12.48 5.75 3.16
N VAL A 22 -13.03 4.62 2.74
CA VAL A 22 -12.39 3.32 2.93
C VAL A 22 -12.28 2.65 1.57
N ASP A 23 -11.15 2.01 1.32
CA ASP A 23 -10.94 1.18 0.14
C ASP A 23 -10.19 -0.10 0.51
N ALA A 24 -10.38 -1.11 -0.32
CA ALA A 24 -9.62 -2.35 -0.27
C ALA A 24 -8.81 -2.48 -1.54
N GLY A 25 -7.63 -3.06 -1.44
CA GLY A 25 -6.71 -3.14 -2.56
C GLY A 25 -6.01 -4.47 -2.68
N LEU A 26 -5.60 -4.76 -3.92
CA LEU A 26 -4.65 -5.80 -4.24
C LEU A 26 -3.54 -5.19 -5.09
N GLY A 27 -2.33 -5.67 -4.90
CA GLY A 27 -1.18 -5.11 -5.60
C GLY A 27 -0.05 -6.09 -5.83
N LEU A 28 0.86 -5.66 -6.69
CA LEU A 28 2.11 -6.34 -6.97
C LEU A 28 3.25 -5.46 -6.50
N GLY A 29 4.22 -6.07 -5.82
CA GLY A 29 5.44 -5.42 -5.36
C GLY A 29 6.68 -6.02 -6.02
N LEU A 30 7.69 -5.18 -6.16
CA LEU A 30 9.00 -5.50 -6.67
C LEU A 30 10.02 -4.92 -5.67
N ALA A 31 10.90 -5.74 -5.13
CA ALA A 31 11.99 -5.30 -4.27
C ALA A 31 13.33 -5.70 -4.87
N LEU A 32 14.23 -4.72 -5.02
CA LEU A 32 15.63 -4.93 -5.35
C LEU A 32 16.39 -5.14 -4.04
N VAL A 33 16.77 -6.40 -3.80
CA VAL A 33 17.51 -6.84 -2.63
C VAL A 33 18.97 -7.01 -3.04
N SER A 34 19.83 -6.11 -2.59
CA SER A 34 21.28 -6.22 -2.74
C SER A 34 21.84 -6.82 -1.46
N ALA A 35 22.35 -8.05 -1.53
CA ALA A 35 23.09 -8.69 -0.45
C ALA A 35 24.38 -9.31 -0.99
N GLY A 36 25.54 -8.92 -0.43
CA GLY A 36 26.82 -9.59 -0.70
C GLY A 36 27.35 -9.51 -2.13
N GLY A 37 27.00 -8.49 -2.91
CA GLY A 37 27.49 -8.30 -4.30
C GLY A 37 26.63 -8.95 -5.39
N SER A 38 25.57 -9.68 -5.01
CA SER A 38 24.53 -10.14 -5.93
C SER A 38 23.25 -9.34 -5.70
N SER A 39 22.69 -8.79 -6.79
CA SER A 39 21.36 -8.19 -6.79
C SER A 39 20.33 -9.27 -7.10
N ALA A 40 19.46 -9.55 -6.15
CA ALA A 40 18.29 -10.39 -6.34
C ALA A 40 17.04 -9.51 -6.42
N THR A 41 16.18 -9.82 -7.38
CA THR A 41 14.86 -9.21 -7.50
C THR A 41 13.85 -10.11 -6.80
N ASP A 42 13.08 -9.57 -5.86
CA ASP A 42 11.97 -10.28 -5.23
C ASP A 42 10.63 -9.68 -5.67
N PHE A 43 9.67 -10.56 -5.95
CA PHE A 43 8.32 -10.18 -6.30
C PHE A 43 7.40 -10.48 -5.12
N SER A 44 6.36 -9.68 -4.95
CA SER A 44 5.38 -9.89 -3.88
C SER A 44 3.95 -9.66 -4.37
N ILE A 45 3.01 -10.43 -3.83
CA ILE A 45 1.60 -10.06 -3.83
C ILE A 45 1.26 -9.28 -2.56
N ARG A 46 0.34 -8.34 -2.66
CA ARG A 46 -0.04 -7.43 -1.57
C ARG A 46 -1.55 -7.35 -1.46
N GLY A 47 -2.06 -7.40 -0.24
CA GLY A 47 -3.43 -7.03 0.12
C GLY A 47 -3.39 -5.81 1.02
N LEU A 48 -4.28 -4.84 0.75
CA LEU A 48 -4.28 -3.54 1.42
C LEU A 48 -5.69 -3.19 1.88
N LEU A 49 -5.77 -2.49 3.01
CA LEU A 49 -6.98 -1.78 3.42
C LEU A 49 -6.59 -0.33 3.71
N GLY A 50 -7.32 0.61 3.14
CA GLY A 50 -7.10 2.03 3.32
C GLY A 50 -8.21 2.68 4.13
N LEU A 51 -7.84 3.44 5.14
CA LEU A 51 -8.74 4.39 5.80
C LEU A 51 -8.21 5.81 5.56
N GLU A 52 -9.03 6.66 4.96
CA GLU A 52 -8.66 8.00 4.57
C GLU A 52 -9.59 9.06 5.17
N VAL A 53 -8.97 10.10 5.73
CA VAL A 53 -9.61 11.29 6.27
C VAL A 53 -9.31 12.46 5.32
N PRO A 54 -10.31 12.95 4.58
CA PRO A 54 -10.14 14.17 3.77
C PRO A 54 -9.81 15.37 4.68
N LEU A 55 -8.80 16.15 4.33
CA LEU A 55 -8.45 17.38 5.07
C LEU A 55 -9.02 18.62 4.38
N GLN A 56 -8.48 18.99 3.21
CA GLN A 56 -8.92 20.17 2.46
C GLN A 56 -8.56 20.02 0.99
N GLY A 57 -9.51 20.32 0.09
CA GLY A 57 -9.27 20.28 -1.35
C GLY A 57 -8.86 18.87 -1.82
N ALA A 58 -7.63 18.75 -2.33
CA ALA A 58 -7.05 17.49 -2.80
C ALA A 58 -6.18 16.76 -1.77
N LEU A 59 -6.06 17.31 -0.56
CA LEU A 59 -5.24 16.76 0.51
C LEU A 59 -6.08 15.88 1.45
N ALA A 60 -5.53 14.71 1.78
CA ALA A 60 -6.07 13.80 2.78
C ALA A 60 -4.95 13.19 3.64
N VAL A 61 -5.31 12.56 4.74
CA VAL A 61 -4.41 11.71 5.53
C VAL A 61 -4.93 10.28 5.48
N ARG A 62 -4.03 9.31 5.34
CA ARG A 62 -4.38 7.91 5.18
C ARG A 62 -3.58 7.02 6.12
N VAL A 63 -4.25 6.01 6.65
CA VAL A 63 -3.66 4.83 7.29
C VAL A 63 -3.91 3.64 6.38
N GLU A 64 -2.87 2.87 6.07
CA GLU A 64 -2.94 1.73 5.14
C GLU A 64 -2.17 0.52 5.69
N PRO A 65 -2.82 -0.36 6.46
CA PRO A 65 -2.32 -1.70 6.71
C PRO A 65 -2.19 -2.48 5.39
N THR A 66 -1.05 -3.16 5.24
CA THR A 66 -0.71 -4.00 4.09
C THR A 66 -0.24 -5.36 4.58
N LEU A 67 -0.81 -6.43 4.04
CA LEU A 67 -0.27 -7.78 4.14
C LEU A 67 0.41 -8.13 2.82
N SER A 68 1.68 -8.54 2.85
CA SER A 68 2.42 -8.90 1.63
C SER A 68 3.09 -10.27 1.77
N TYR A 69 3.14 -11.02 0.69
CA TYR A 69 3.90 -12.26 0.60
C TYR A 69 4.94 -12.14 -0.51
N SER A 70 6.22 -12.30 -0.14
CA SER A 70 7.36 -12.22 -1.06
C SER A 70 7.81 -13.62 -1.48
N PHE A 71 7.96 -13.85 -2.77
CA PHE A 71 8.12 -15.21 -3.32
C PHE A 71 9.54 -15.75 -3.17
N ASN A 72 10.58 -14.95 -3.40
CA ASN A 72 11.96 -15.42 -3.28
C ASN A 72 12.41 -15.50 -1.82
N ALA A 73 12.03 -14.53 -1.00
CA ALA A 73 12.26 -14.60 0.45
C ALA A 73 11.34 -15.61 1.16
N GLN A 74 10.28 -16.10 0.49
CA GLN A 74 9.21 -16.95 1.07
C GLN A 74 8.65 -16.38 2.38
N GLN A 75 8.47 -15.06 2.42
CA GLN A 75 8.18 -14.33 3.64
C GLN A 75 6.82 -13.65 3.57
N LEU A 76 6.01 -13.84 4.61
CA LEU A 76 4.83 -13.04 4.90
C LEU A 76 5.24 -11.83 5.76
N SER A 77 4.78 -10.64 5.39
CA SER A 77 5.07 -9.39 6.11
C SER A 77 3.81 -8.57 6.30
N LEU A 78 3.64 -8.00 7.49
CA LEU A 78 2.63 -6.99 7.80
C LEU A 78 3.32 -5.63 7.88
N GLY A 79 2.76 -4.64 7.20
CA GLY A 79 3.19 -3.25 7.26
C GLY A 79 2.01 -2.33 7.49
N VAL A 80 2.30 -1.12 7.98
CA VAL A 80 1.32 -0.03 8.07
C VAL A 80 1.98 1.22 7.53
N ALA A 81 1.40 1.79 6.47
CA ALA A 81 1.78 3.11 6.00
C ALA A 81 0.85 4.16 6.62
N PHE A 82 1.41 5.27 7.08
CA PHE A 82 0.67 6.45 7.52
C PHE A 82 1.28 7.67 6.87
N GLY A 83 0.43 8.53 6.30
CA GLY A 83 0.94 9.77 5.72
C GLY A 83 -0.10 10.59 4.97
N PRO A 84 0.32 11.77 4.48
CA PRO A 84 -0.50 12.60 3.64
C PRO A 84 -0.66 11.97 2.25
N ARG A 85 -1.81 12.21 1.63
CA ARG A 85 -2.11 11.85 0.24
C ARG A 85 -2.60 13.07 -0.51
N VAL A 86 -2.06 13.27 -1.70
CA VAL A 86 -2.46 14.37 -2.59
C VAL A 86 -3.03 13.76 -3.86
N TYR A 87 -4.25 14.14 -4.18
CA TYR A 87 -4.92 13.73 -5.42
C TYR A 87 -4.62 14.74 -6.51
N LEU A 88 -4.00 14.27 -7.59
CA LEU A 88 -3.89 15.09 -8.80
C LEU A 88 -5.26 15.06 -9.50
N LYS A 89 -5.82 16.24 -9.75
CA LYS A 89 -7.06 16.42 -10.52
C LYS A 89 -6.74 16.59 -12.00
#